data_AF-A0A950AJ93-F1
#
_entry.id   AF-A0A950AJ93-F1
#
_cell.length_a   1.000
_cell.length_b   1.000
_cell.length_c   1.000
_cell.angle_alpha   90.00
_cell.angle_beta   90.00
_cell.angle_gamma   90.00
#
_symmetry.space_group_name_H-M   'P 1'
#
loop_
_entity.id
_entity.type
_entity.pdbx_description
1 polymer ?
#
loop_
_entity_poly.entity_id
_entity_poly.type
_entity_poly.pdbx_seq_one_letter_code
_entity_poly.pdbx_strand_id
1 'polypeptide(L)'
;MMIGTESLPDNPRVGRILGGGRVKKEMPFQIIIHENRRSFRTASLLQAAVNQRFHMRDGVNENGMAVAKTDQYLVLKVPRVYHHNQDRYFRIVKLLPIVDTPGLRSRRIAEWGKDLLDPGKAGIAALRLEGLGVTTIETLKAGLASPNAQVRFFAAEALAYLNDASGADVLAEAAVKQPEFRAYALAALAATDQSAAHTKLVKLMDVPEIEVRYGAFNALRTLDPHDPFLGQVRVLDEPAEPEEEGESLSLAIAGTARKRRSTREDPFALYVVDCDGPPLVHVARTRRREVVVFGRNQKLLPPVVLGTGDILLNAADGDEAIQLSKIVPSPYGDADQKVLASLELGDVLRQAANLGAKYPDVVTILQAASIQKNLCGPLVVDAVPGASPTYIDAAILGKDTTKKDSDVIRTKMEVTKKKNFFGRLFRWGSG
;
A
#
# COMPACT_ATOMS: atom_id res chain seq x y z
N MET A 1 -24.31 7.87 -2.09
CA MET A 1 -23.40 8.01 -0.94
C MET A 1 -23.73 6.86 -0.01
N MET A 2 -22.79 5.95 0.24
CA MET A 2 -23.01 4.85 1.19
C MET A 2 -22.67 5.36 2.58
N ILE A 3 -23.55 5.14 3.56
CA ILE A 3 -23.26 5.38 4.97
C ILE A 3 -22.54 4.16 5.56
N GLY A 4 -21.89 4.33 6.71
CA GLY A 4 -21.32 3.24 7.52
C GLY A 4 -19.97 2.63 7.11
N THR A 5 -19.46 1.76 7.99
CA THR A 5 -18.30 0.87 7.77
C THR A 5 -18.77 -0.56 7.46
N GLU A 6 -17.87 -1.53 7.21
CA GLU A 6 -18.29 -2.94 7.08
C GLU A 6 -18.84 -3.49 8.39
N SER A 7 -18.17 -3.15 9.49
CA SER A 7 -18.60 -3.50 10.83
C SER A 7 -19.86 -2.76 11.29
N LEU A 8 -20.17 -1.60 10.68
CA LEU A 8 -21.28 -0.71 11.07
C LEU A 8 -21.91 -0.04 9.83
N PRO A 9 -22.64 -0.79 8.99
CA PRO A 9 -23.11 -0.34 7.67
C PRO A 9 -24.12 0.81 7.72
N ASP A 10 -24.83 0.99 8.83
CA ASP A 10 -25.87 2.02 8.95
C ASP A 10 -25.43 3.27 9.73
N ASN A 11 -24.13 3.41 10.05
CA ASN A 11 -23.67 4.54 10.84
C ASN A 11 -23.74 5.86 10.03
N PRO A 12 -24.67 6.79 10.36
CA PRO A 12 -24.87 8.01 9.59
C PRO A 12 -23.73 9.02 9.78
N ARG A 13 -22.84 8.81 10.76
CA ARG A 13 -21.66 9.66 11.02
C ARG A 13 -20.48 9.30 10.13
N VAL A 14 -20.58 8.22 9.35
CA VAL A 14 -19.53 7.76 8.45
C VAL A 14 -20.11 7.72 7.05
N GLY A 15 -19.50 8.45 6.12
CA GLY A 15 -19.85 8.42 4.70
C GLY A 15 -18.69 7.89 3.88
N ARG A 16 -19.00 7.14 2.81
CA ARG A 16 -18.01 6.61 1.86
C ARG A 16 -18.25 7.21 0.48
N ILE A 17 -17.15 7.64 -0.16
CA ILE A 17 -17.14 8.06 -1.56
C ILE A 17 -16.56 6.91 -2.38
N LEU A 18 -17.43 6.20 -3.10
CA LEU A 18 -17.04 5.13 -4.01
C LEU A 18 -16.25 5.74 -5.17
N GLY A 19 -15.02 5.28 -5.37
CA GLY A 19 -14.05 5.89 -6.30
C GLY A 19 -13.10 6.93 -5.70
N GLY A 20 -13.23 7.21 -4.40
CA GLY A 20 -12.31 8.07 -3.67
C GLY A 20 -12.41 9.56 -3.99
N GLY A 21 -11.36 10.29 -3.65
CA GLY A 21 -11.23 11.72 -3.92
C GLY A 21 -9.85 12.04 -4.48
N ARG A 22 -9.79 12.98 -5.43
CA ARG A 22 -8.52 13.52 -5.94
C ARG A 22 -8.19 14.82 -5.21
N VAL A 23 -7.00 14.89 -4.63
CA VAL A 23 -6.48 16.12 -4.04
C VAL A 23 -6.19 17.11 -5.17
N LYS A 24 -6.99 18.19 -5.28
CA LYS A 24 -6.78 19.23 -6.30
C LYS A 24 -5.66 20.21 -5.94
N LYS A 25 -5.43 20.40 -4.64
CA LYS A 25 -4.42 21.31 -4.09
C LYS A 25 -3.71 20.58 -2.95
N GLU A 26 -2.41 20.37 -3.12
CA GLU A 26 -1.60 19.74 -2.10
C GLU A 26 -1.54 20.64 -0.85
N MET A 27 -1.87 20.07 0.30
CA MET A 27 -1.74 20.75 1.59
C MET A 27 -0.36 20.43 2.16
N PRO A 28 0.55 21.41 2.25
CA PRO A 28 1.89 21.15 2.76
C PRO A 28 1.87 20.80 4.25
N PHE A 29 2.74 19.89 4.66
CA PHE A 29 3.00 19.65 6.08
C PHE A 29 3.86 20.77 6.67
N GLN A 30 3.76 21.01 7.97
CA GLN A 30 4.53 22.04 8.65
C GLN A 30 5.30 21.47 9.84
N ILE A 31 6.57 21.87 9.97
CA ILE A 31 7.33 21.73 11.21
C ILE A 31 7.21 23.05 11.96
N ILE A 32 6.66 23.01 13.17
CA ILE A 32 6.62 24.17 14.06
C ILE A 32 7.88 24.18 14.90
N ILE A 33 8.59 25.31 14.91
CA ILE A 33 9.74 25.56 15.77
C ILE A 33 9.20 26.01 17.14
N HIS A 34 9.60 25.27 18.17
CA HIS A 34 9.22 25.57 19.54
C HIS A 34 9.65 26.99 19.93
N GLU A 35 8.83 27.68 20.73
CA GLU A 35 8.96 29.12 21.02
C GLU A 35 10.36 29.53 21.48
N ASN A 36 10.95 28.78 22.41
CA ASN A 36 12.30 29.02 22.94
C ASN A 36 13.45 28.75 21.94
N ARG A 37 13.17 28.26 20.73
CA ARG A 37 14.15 28.00 19.66
C ARG A 37 13.88 28.80 18.39
N ARG A 38 12.83 29.63 18.35
CA ARG A 38 12.47 30.44 17.18
C ARG A 38 13.59 31.42 16.87
N SER A 39 14.15 31.29 15.67
CA SER A 39 15.07 32.25 15.08
C SER A 39 15.27 31.91 13.61
N PHE A 40 15.60 32.92 12.80
CA PHE A 40 15.99 32.70 11.40
C PHE A 40 17.14 31.69 11.28
N ARG A 41 18.13 31.77 12.16
CA ARG A 41 19.27 30.83 12.19
C ARG A 41 18.83 29.39 12.43
N THR A 42 17.95 29.15 13.42
CA THR A 42 17.41 27.81 13.70
C THR A 42 16.63 27.29 12.48
N ALA A 43 15.76 28.11 11.90
CA ALA A 43 14.97 27.73 10.74
C ALA A 43 15.86 27.35 9.54
N SER A 44 16.91 28.15 9.26
CA SER A 44 17.88 27.85 8.21
C SER A 44 18.68 26.57 8.48
N LEU A 45 19.10 26.32 9.73
CA LEU A 45 19.81 25.09 10.11
C LEU A 45 18.93 23.85 9.93
N LEU A 46 17.66 23.92 10.36
CA LEU A 46 16.71 22.83 10.18
C LEU A 46 16.42 22.57 8.70
N GLN A 47 16.23 23.63 7.90
CA GLN A 47 16.04 23.52 6.46
C GLN A 47 17.25 22.83 5.81
N ALA A 48 18.46 23.26 6.15
CA ALA A 48 19.69 22.70 5.60
C ALA A 48 19.84 21.20 5.96
N ALA A 49 19.60 20.83 7.23
CA ALA A 49 19.69 19.45 7.67
C ALA A 49 18.70 18.53 6.94
N VAL A 50 17.45 18.96 6.75
CA VAL A 50 16.44 18.19 6.01
C VAL A 50 16.82 18.08 4.54
N ASN A 51 17.18 19.19 3.89
CA ASN A 51 17.46 19.22 2.45
C ASN A 51 18.75 18.48 2.08
N GLN A 52 19.73 18.43 2.98
CA GLN A 52 20.94 17.63 2.77
C GLN A 52 20.61 16.13 2.60
N ARG A 53 19.64 15.61 3.37
CA ARG A 53 19.21 14.20 3.26
C ARG A 53 18.12 13.99 2.21
N PHE A 54 17.20 14.94 2.08
CA PHE A 54 15.98 14.81 1.28
C PHE A 54 15.89 15.95 0.26
N HIS A 55 16.14 15.60 -0.99
CA HIS A 55 16.00 16.46 -2.15
C HIS A 55 15.32 15.69 -3.29
N MET A 56 14.60 16.42 -4.16
CA MET A 56 14.02 15.88 -5.37
C MET A 56 14.73 16.48 -6.56
N ARG A 57 15.10 15.66 -7.53
CA ARG A 57 15.52 16.15 -8.84
C ARG A 57 14.28 16.26 -9.71
N ASP A 58 13.98 17.46 -10.19
CA ASP A 58 12.90 17.75 -11.13
C ASP A 58 13.52 18.31 -12.42
N GLY A 59 13.84 17.40 -13.33
CA GLY A 59 14.64 17.70 -14.53
C GLY A 59 16.06 18.18 -14.18
N VAL A 60 16.34 19.45 -14.47
CA VAL A 60 17.64 20.09 -14.22
C VAL A 60 17.76 20.60 -12.78
N ASN A 61 16.64 20.91 -12.11
CA ASN A 61 16.64 21.55 -10.81
C ASN A 61 16.62 20.53 -9.66
N GLU A 62 17.43 20.77 -8.63
CA GLU A 62 17.34 20.07 -7.35
C GLU A 62 16.54 20.92 -6.36
N ASN A 63 15.38 20.41 -5.96
CA ASN A 63 14.49 21.04 -5.01
C ASN A 63 14.58 20.35 -3.65
N GLY A 64 14.90 21.12 -2.60
CA GLY A 64 14.85 20.62 -1.23
C GLY A 64 13.43 20.27 -0.78
N MET A 65 13.31 19.29 0.12
CA MET A 65 12.01 18.87 0.67
C MET A 65 11.50 19.75 1.82
N ALA A 66 12.32 20.68 2.31
CA ALA A 66 11.96 21.65 3.33
C ALA A 66 12.23 23.09 2.86
N VAL A 67 11.32 23.98 3.21
CA VAL A 67 11.47 25.43 3.01
C VAL A 67 11.04 26.15 4.28
N ALA A 68 11.98 26.83 4.95
CA ALA A 68 11.69 27.77 6.02
C ALA A 68 10.89 28.93 5.43
N LYS A 69 9.67 29.13 5.93
CA LYS A 69 8.80 30.24 5.51
C LYS A 69 8.95 31.43 6.46
N THR A 70 9.14 31.14 7.73
CA THR A 70 9.39 32.13 8.78
C THR A 70 10.40 31.57 9.78
N ASP A 71 10.73 32.34 10.81
CA ASP A 71 11.48 31.90 11.98
C ASP A 71 10.68 30.98 12.92
N GLN A 72 9.39 30.75 12.63
CA GLN A 72 8.47 29.96 13.43
C GLN A 72 8.16 28.58 12.83
N TYR A 73 8.23 28.43 11.51
CA TYR A 73 7.90 27.15 10.88
C TYR A 73 8.58 26.93 9.52
N LEU A 74 8.70 25.64 9.19
CA LEU A 74 9.12 25.15 7.89
C LEU A 74 7.96 24.44 7.21
N VAL A 75 7.83 24.60 5.90
CA VAL A 75 6.97 23.78 5.07
C VAL A 75 7.75 22.55 4.60
N LEU A 76 7.15 21.38 4.74
CA LEU A 76 7.65 20.10 4.27
C LEU A 76 6.86 19.59 3.09
N LYS A 77 7.58 19.02 2.14
CA LYS A 77 7.08 18.09 1.12
C LYS A 77 7.48 16.67 1.51
N VAL A 78 6.67 15.70 1.12
CA VAL A 78 6.94 14.27 1.37
C VAL A 78 7.53 13.67 0.09
N PRO A 79 8.71 13.03 0.15
CA PRO A 79 9.26 12.32 -1.00
C PRO A 79 8.33 11.17 -1.43
N ARG A 80 8.25 10.90 -2.74
CA ARG A 80 7.36 9.87 -3.31
C ARG A 80 7.56 8.49 -2.65
N VAL A 81 8.81 8.11 -2.38
CA VAL A 81 9.15 6.82 -1.73
C VAL A 81 8.51 6.64 -0.34
N TYR A 82 8.12 7.72 0.35
CA TYR A 82 7.46 7.65 1.66
C TYR A 82 5.93 7.80 1.58
N HIS A 83 5.29 7.88 0.41
CA HIS A 83 3.84 8.07 0.33
C HIS A 83 3.03 6.93 0.95
N HIS A 84 3.57 5.71 0.99
CA HIS A 84 2.94 4.56 1.66
C HIS A 84 3.22 4.47 3.15
N ASN A 85 4.14 5.28 3.67
CA ASN A 85 4.55 5.29 5.06
C ASN A 85 5.03 6.69 5.46
N GLN A 86 4.13 7.67 5.39
CA GLN A 86 4.45 9.07 5.63
C GLN A 86 4.96 9.29 7.07
N ASP A 87 4.44 8.52 8.02
CA ASP A 87 4.88 8.57 9.42
C ASP A 87 6.37 8.24 9.57
N ARG A 88 6.89 7.31 8.77
CA ARG A 88 8.33 7.01 8.76
C ARG A 88 9.15 8.22 8.35
N TYR A 89 8.75 8.94 7.30
CA TYR A 89 9.42 10.17 6.88
C TYR A 89 9.47 11.20 8.01
N PHE A 90 8.33 11.45 8.67
CA PHE A 90 8.30 12.40 9.79
C PHE A 90 9.15 11.96 10.98
N ARG A 91 9.23 10.65 11.26
CA ARG A 91 10.11 10.11 12.31
C ARG A 91 11.57 10.35 11.98
N ILE A 92 11.99 10.11 10.74
CA ILE A 92 13.38 10.33 10.31
C ILE A 92 13.72 11.81 10.37
N VAL A 93 12.85 12.68 9.85
CA VAL A 93 13.03 14.14 9.92
C VAL A 93 13.23 14.60 11.37
N LYS A 94 12.50 14.03 12.34
CA LYS A 94 12.67 14.33 13.78
C LYS A 94 13.98 13.79 14.37
N LEU A 95 14.60 12.79 13.74
CA LEU A 95 15.83 12.14 14.21
C LEU A 95 17.09 12.63 13.48
N LEU A 96 16.96 13.49 12.47
CA LEU A 96 18.09 14.01 11.72
C LEU A 96 19.04 14.82 12.63
N PRO A 97 20.36 14.62 12.52
CA PRO A 97 21.30 15.47 13.21
C PRO A 97 21.36 16.85 12.55
N ILE A 98 21.18 17.91 13.34
CA ILE A 98 21.30 19.29 12.86
C ILE A 98 22.76 19.63 12.50
N VAL A 99 23.72 19.05 13.22
CA VAL A 99 25.17 19.21 12.99
C VAL A 99 25.78 17.84 12.72
N ASP A 100 26.44 17.70 11.57
CA ASP A 100 26.97 16.41 11.11
C ASP A 100 28.35 16.55 10.43
N THR A 101 29.40 16.71 11.24
CA THR A 101 30.79 16.70 10.77
C THR A 101 31.26 15.26 10.51
N PRO A 102 32.28 15.02 9.65
CA PRO A 102 32.75 13.67 9.35
C PRO A 102 33.14 12.83 10.59
N GLY A 103 33.76 13.47 11.58
CA GLY A 103 34.13 12.82 12.85
C GLY A 103 32.93 12.44 13.70
N LEU A 104 31.91 13.30 13.79
CA LEU A 104 30.66 12.99 14.51
C LEU A 104 29.86 11.91 13.79
N ARG A 105 29.79 11.97 12.45
CA ARG A 105 29.13 10.96 11.63
C ARG A 105 29.72 9.58 11.87
N SER A 106 31.04 9.45 11.80
CA SER A 106 31.73 8.17 12.01
C SER A 106 31.45 7.58 13.39
N ARG A 107 31.45 8.43 14.45
CA ARG A 107 31.09 8.00 15.82
C ARG A 107 29.63 7.54 15.91
N ARG A 108 28.69 8.28 15.31
CA ARG A 108 27.26 7.93 15.29
C ARG A 108 27.01 6.62 14.56
N ILE A 109 27.64 6.40 13.40
CA ILE A 109 27.51 5.15 12.66
C ILE A 109 27.97 3.97 13.52
N ALA A 110 29.10 4.10 14.23
CA ALA A 110 29.61 3.07 15.12
C ALA A 110 28.70 2.82 16.34
N GLU A 111 28.18 3.89 16.96
CA GLU A 111 27.27 3.79 18.10
C GLU A 111 25.92 3.19 17.71
N TRP A 112 25.29 3.73 16.67
CA TRP A 112 23.99 3.27 16.19
C TRP A 112 24.07 1.90 15.54
N GLY A 113 25.22 1.51 14.97
CA GLY A 113 25.46 0.14 14.54
C GLY A 113 25.44 -0.86 15.70
N LYS A 114 25.94 -0.48 16.88
CA LYS A 114 25.83 -1.31 18.09
C LYS A 114 24.39 -1.36 18.59
N ASP A 115 23.72 -0.21 18.65
CA ASP A 115 22.31 -0.14 19.07
C ASP A 115 21.38 -0.87 18.09
N LEU A 116 21.71 -0.95 16.80
CA LEU A 116 20.96 -1.72 15.81
C LEU A 116 20.87 -3.20 16.19
N LEU A 117 21.94 -3.76 16.76
CA LEU A 117 22.02 -5.16 17.14
C LEU A 117 21.31 -5.46 18.48
N ASP A 118 20.86 -4.43 19.20
CA ASP A 118 20.02 -4.55 20.40
C ASP A 118 18.53 -4.48 20.02
N PRO A 119 17.74 -5.54 20.19
CA PRO A 119 16.31 -5.56 19.81
C PRO A 119 15.49 -4.40 20.39
N GLY A 120 15.83 -3.94 21.61
CA GLY A 120 15.12 -2.84 22.27
C GLY A 120 15.48 -1.45 21.73
N LYS A 121 16.51 -1.34 20.89
CA LYS A 121 16.95 -0.07 20.29
C LYS A 121 16.98 -0.09 18.77
N ALA A 122 16.85 -1.28 18.18
CA ALA A 122 17.01 -1.53 16.76
C ALA A 122 16.16 -0.60 15.88
N GLY A 123 14.90 -0.34 16.25
CA GLY A 123 14.00 0.51 15.48
C GLY A 123 14.50 1.96 15.36
N ILE A 124 14.82 2.60 16.48
CA ILE A 124 15.36 3.97 16.49
C ILE A 124 16.75 4.03 15.85
N ALA A 125 17.59 3.02 16.10
CA ALA A 125 18.90 2.93 15.48
C ALA A 125 18.81 2.86 13.95
N ALA A 126 17.92 2.01 13.41
CA ALA A 126 17.69 1.88 11.98
C ALA A 126 17.20 3.20 11.34
N LEU A 127 16.23 3.89 11.96
CA LEU A 127 15.74 5.19 11.49
C LEU A 127 16.84 6.27 11.49
N ARG A 128 17.71 6.26 12.50
CA ARG A 128 18.85 7.20 12.58
C ARG A 128 19.89 6.91 11.50
N LEU A 129 20.22 5.64 11.28
CA LEU A 129 21.13 5.22 10.20
C LEU A 129 20.56 5.59 8.83
N GLU A 130 19.28 5.32 8.57
CA GLU A 130 18.58 5.74 7.34
C GLU A 130 18.64 7.27 7.13
N GLY A 131 18.53 8.04 8.22
CA GLY A 131 18.66 9.49 8.21
C GLY A 131 20.04 10.00 7.77
N LEU A 132 21.12 9.22 7.96
CA LEU A 132 22.46 9.55 7.46
C LEU A 132 22.67 9.17 5.99
N GLY A 133 21.75 8.40 5.41
CA GLY A 133 21.78 8.00 4.00
C GLY A 133 22.70 6.81 3.70
N VAL A 134 23.09 6.71 2.43
CA VAL A 134 23.74 5.52 1.82
C VAL A 134 25.06 5.11 2.49
N THR A 135 25.74 6.02 3.18
CA THR A 135 26.99 5.71 3.91
C THR A 135 26.82 4.69 5.05
N THR A 136 25.58 4.38 5.44
CA THR A 136 25.26 3.44 6.51
C THR A 136 24.84 2.05 6.04
N ILE A 137 24.78 1.81 4.72
CA ILE A 137 24.28 0.56 4.14
C ILE A 137 25.00 -0.67 4.70
N GLU A 138 26.32 -0.65 4.77
CA GLU A 138 27.09 -1.80 5.29
C GLU A 138 26.83 -2.05 6.78
N THR A 139 26.62 -0.99 7.57
CA THR A 139 26.23 -1.10 8.98
C THR A 139 24.82 -1.72 9.11
N LEU A 140 23.89 -1.34 8.24
CA LEU A 140 22.54 -1.91 8.22
C LEU A 140 22.55 -3.38 7.78
N LYS A 141 23.36 -3.75 6.78
CA LYS A 141 23.52 -5.15 6.33
C LYS A 141 23.99 -6.07 7.45
N ALA A 142 24.83 -5.59 8.37
CA ALA A 142 25.21 -6.38 9.56
C ALA A 142 23.98 -6.78 10.41
N GLY A 143 22.93 -5.95 10.46
CA GLY A 143 21.68 -6.27 11.14
C GLY A 143 20.87 -7.40 10.49
N LEU A 144 21.02 -7.63 9.18
CA LEU A 144 20.35 -8.73 8.47
C LEU A 144 20.85 -10.11 8.92
N ALA A 145 22.08 -10.20 9.41
CA ALA A 145 22.66 -11.42 9.95
C ALA A 145 22.27 -11.70 11.42
N SER A 146 21.47 -10.82 12.04
CA SER A 146 21.08 -10.97 13.44
C SER A 146 20.19 -12.21 13.66
N PRO A 147 20.36 -12.95 14.78
CA PRO A 147 19.45 -14.04 15.12
C PRO A 147 18.04 -13.52 15.46
N ASN A 148 17.90 -12.26 15.86
CA ASN A 148 16.62 -11.66 16.23
C ASN A 148 15.85 -11.15 14.99
N ALA A 149 14.62 -11.62 14.79
CA ALA A 149 13.80 -11.29 13.63
C ALA A 149 13.43 -9.79 13.56
N GLN A 150 13.20 -9.13 14.69
CA GLN A 150 12.89 -7.70 14.77
C GLN A 150 14.10 -6.84 14.37
N VAL A 151 15.31 -7.23 14.76
CA VAL A 151 16.55 -6.57 14.29
C VAL A 151 16.69 -6.70 12.77
N ARG A 152 16.54 -7.92 12.23
CA ARG A 152 16.59 -8.15 10.77
C ARG A 152 15.57 -7.30 10.04
N PHE A 153 14.34 -7.24 10.56
CA PHE A 153 13.26 -6.46 9.98
C PHE A 153 13.62 -4.98 9.89
N PHE A 154 14.03 -4.33 10.98
CA PHE A 154 14.32 -2.89 10.96
C PHE A 154 15.52 -2.54 10.09
N ALA A 155 16.53 -3.41 10.05
CA ALA A 155 17.65 -3.27 9.13
C ALA A 155 17.18 -3.35 7.67
N ALA A 156 16.39 -4.37 7.33
CA ALA A 156 15.84 -4.56 5.98
C ALA A 156 14.93 -3.40 5.54
N GLU A 157 14.10 -2.90 6.45
CA GLU A 157 13.20 -1.78 6.21
C GLU A 157 14.00 -0.52 5.87
N ALA A 158 15.01 -0.18 6.66
CA ALA A 158 15.88 0.97 6.40
C ALA A 158 16.66 0.83 5.09
N LEU A 159 17.17 -0.36 4.77
CA LEU A 159 17.87 -0.63 3.50
C LEU A 159 16.97 -0.38 2.29
N ALA A 160 15.70 -0.82 2.33
CA ALA A 160 14.77 -0.60 1.24
C ALA A 160 14.53 0.90 0.97
N TYR A 161 14.36 1.71 2.01
CA TYR A 161 14.24 3.18 1.86
C TYR A 161 15.55 3.89 1.45
N LEU A 162 16.69 3.20 1.54
CA LEU A 162 17.97 3.62 0.96
C LEU A 162 18.18 3.09 -0.46
N ASN A 163 17.15 2.47 -1.05
CA ASN A 163 17.16 1.84 -2.37
C ASN A 163 18.15 0.66 -2.50
N ASP A 164 18.39 -0.06 -1.39
CA ASP A 164 19.17 -1.30 -1.32
C ASP A 164 18.24 -2.49 -1.06
N ALA A 165 18.30 -3.50 -1.94
CA ALA A 165 17.40 -4.65 -1.91
C ALA A 165 17.91 -5.85 -1.08
N SER A 166 19.04 -5.71 -0.36
CA SER A 166 19.63 -6.83 0.38
C SER A 166 18.70 -7.39 1.46
N GLY A 167 17.75 -6.57 1.95
CA GLY A 167 16.73 -6.96 2.92
C GLY A 167 15.43 -7.50 2.32
N ALA A 168 15.28 -7.60 1.00
CA ALA A 168 14.00 -7.92 0.36
C ALA A 168 13.43 -9.28 0.80
N ASP A 169 14.28 -10.30 0.99
CA ASP A 169 13.87 -11.61 1.53
C ASP A 169 13.30 -11.52 2.94
N VAL A 170 13.96 -10.74 3.81
CA VAL A 170 13.51 -10.52 5.19
C VAL A 170 12.17 -9.81 5.22
N LEU A 171 11.97 -8.81 4.36
CA LEU A 171 10.68 -8.10 4.25
C LEU A 171 9.57 -9.02 3.74
N ALA A 172 9.85 -9.81 2.70
CA ALA A 172 8.88 -10.76 2.16
C ALA A 172 8.47 -11.82 3.19
N GLU A 173 9.45 -12.37 3.92
CA GLU A 173 9.19 -13.31 5.02
C GLU A 173 8.34 -12.66 6.13
N ALA A 174 8.67 -11.43 6.53
CA ALA A 174 7.94 -10.71 7.57
C ALA A 174 6.51 -10.37 7.14
N ALA A 175 6.27 -10.04 5.87
CA ALA A 175 4.94 -9.80 5.33
C ALA A 175 4.01 -10.99 5.55
N VAL A 176 4.52 -12.21 5.38
CA VAL A 176 3.76 -13.45 5.59
C VAL A 176 3.65 -13.77 7.09
N LYS A 177 4.79 -13.91 7.77
CA LYS A 177 4.88 -14.53 9.10
C LYS A 177 4.54 -13.59 10.27
N GLN A 178 4.61 -12.28 10.08
CA GLN A 178 4.48 -11.31 11.16
C GLN A 178 3.40 -10.27 10.84
N PRO A 179 2.12 -10.56 11.15
CA PRO A 179 0.99 -9.67 10.85
C PRO A 179 1.20 -8.22 11.30
N GLU A 180 1.84 -8.03 12.45
CA GLU A 180 2.14 -6.71 12.99
C GLU A 180 3.12 -5.88 12.15
N PHE A 181 4.02 -6.51 11.41
CA PHE A 181 5.01 -5.86 10.56
C PHE A 181 4.58 -5.82 9.08
N ARG A 182 3.52 -6.54 8.71
CA ARG A 182 3.09 -6.77 7.32
C ARG A 182 2.91 -5.50 6.49
N ALA A 183 2.13 -4.54 6.99
CA ALA A 183 1.88 -3.30 6.27
C ALA A 183 3.17 -2.53 5.98
N TYR A 184 4.10 -2.51 6.94
CA TYR A 184 5.39 -1.85 6.83
C TYR A 184 6.36 -2.60 5.91
N ALA A 185 6.33 -3.94 5.94
CA ALA A 185 7.11 -4.78 5.05
C ALA A 185 6.78 -4.53 3.57
N LEU A 186 5.48 -4.53 3.25
CA LEU A 186 4.98 -4.28 1.90
C LEU A 186 5.23 -2.83 1.45
N ALA A 187 5.05 -1.86 2.36
CA ALA A 187 5.37 -0.46 2.08
C ALA A 187 6.87 -0.24 1.82
N ALA A 188 7.75 -0.96 2.51
CA ALA A 188 9.19 -0.90 2.31
C ALA A 188 9.61 -1.57 0.98
N LEU A 189 9.03 -2.72 0.64
CA LEU A 189 9.24 -3.34 -0.69
C LEU A 189 8.77 -2.41 -1.82
N ALA A 190 7.71 -1.64 -1.60
CA ALA A 190 7.21 -0.62 -2.53
C ALA A 190 7.99 0.71 -2.50
N ALA A 191 8.99 0.86 -1.62
CA ALA A 191 9.78 2.09 -1.52
C ALA A 191 11.07 2.05 -2.35
N THR A 192 11.33 0.94 -3.05
CA THR A 192 12.53 0.71 -3.85
C THR A 192 12.16 0.25 -5.26
N ASP A 193 12.94 0.70 -6.25
CA ASP A 193 12.75 0.35 -7.66
C ASP A 193 13.59 -0.88 -8.07
N GLN A 194 14.16 -1.59 -7.10
CA GLN A 194 15.04 -2.73 -7.34
C GLN A 194 14.24 -3.96 -7.77
N SER A 195 14.71 -4.65 -8.81
CA SER A 195 14.06 -5.84 -9.37
C SER A 195 13.86 -6.97 -8.36
N ALA A 196 14.77 -7.09 -7.38
CA ALA A 196 14.65 -8.07 -6.31
C ALA A 196 13.40 -7.84 -5.45
N ALA A 197 13.08 -6.59 -5.08
CA ALA A 197 11.88 -6.26 -4.30
C ALA A 197 10.61 -6.47 -5.12
N HIS A 198 10.63 -6.04 -6.39
CA HIS A 198 9.55 -6.30 -7.35
C HIS A 198 9.22 -7.79 -7.46
N THR A 199 10.24 -8.62 -7.68
CA THR A 199 10.10 -10.08 -7.76
C THR A 199 9.48 -10.67 -6.48
N LYS A 200 9.79 -10.11 -5.30
CA LYS A 200 9.16 -10.55 -4.04
C LYS A 200 7.70 -10.17 -4.00
N LEU A 201 7.33 -8.95 -4.39
CA LEU A 201 5.93 -8.53 -4.43
C LEU A 201 5.10 -9.41 -5.38
N VAL A 202 5.63 -9.75 -6.55
CA VAL A 202 4.94 -10.68 -7.48
C VAL A 202 4.67 -12.02 -6.79
N LYS A 203 5.70 -12.64 -6.19
CA LYS A 203 5.57 -13.91 -5.47
C LYS A 203 4.64 -13.85 -4.26
N LEU A 204 4.53 -12.69 -3.62
CA LEU A 204 3.61 -12.50 -2.49
C LEU A 204 2.14 -12.47 -2.92
N MET A 205 1.82 -12.37 -4.21
CA MET A 205 0.44 -12.54 -4.71
C MET A 205 0.01 -14.01 -4.77
N ASP A 206 0.96 -14.96 -4.73
CA ASP A 206 0.71 -16.41 -4.77
C ASP A 206 0.43 -17.03 -3.39
N VAL A 207 0.78 -16.34 -2.30
CA VAL A 207 0.62 -16.88 -0.93
C VAL A 207 -0.86 -17.00 -0.55
N PRO A 208 -1.26 -17.91 0.37
CA PRO A 208 -2.66 -18.08 0.74
C PRO A 208 -3.23 -16.93 1.59
N GLU A 209 -2.40 -16.15 2.28
CA GLU A 209 -2.84 -15.07 3.17
C GLU A 209 -3.41 -13.88 2.39
N ILE A 210 -4.74 -13.70 2.46
CA ILE A 210 -5.52 -12.71 1.71
C ILE A 210 -4.95 -11.28 1.80
N GLU A 211 -4.65 -10.81 3.02
CA GLU A 211 -4.10 -9.46 3.21
C GLU A 211 -2.71 -9.29 2.57
N VAL A 212 -1.90 -10.35 2.54
CA VAL A 212 -0.57 -10.30 1.94
C VAL A 212 -0.69 -10.18 0.42
N ARG A 213 -1.58 -10.95 -0.19
CA ARG A 213 -1.80 -10.92 -1.64
C ARG A 213 -2.29 -9.57 -2.14
N TYR A 214 -3.38 -9.07 -1.53
CA TYR A 214 -3.91 -7.76 -1.92
C TYR A 214 -2.92 -6.65 -1.56
N GLY A 215 -2.23 -6.78 -0.42
CA GLY A 215 -1.17 -5.86 -0.03
C GLY A 215 -0.02 -5.80 -1.05
N ALA A 216 0.41 -6.94 -1.57
CA ALA A 216 1.45 -7.05 -2.59
C ALA A 216 0.99 -6.51 -3.94
N PHE A 217 -0.23 -6.83 -4.37
CA PHE A 217 -0.87 -6.24 -5.55
C PHE A 217 -0.92 -4.70 -5.45
N ASN A 218 -1.39 -4.18 -4.31
CA ASN A 218 -1.50 -2.73 -4.11
C ASN A 218 -0.13 -2.04 -4.06
N ALA A 219 0.90 -2.72 -3.54
CA ALA A 219 2.29 -2.27 -3.58
C ALA A 219 2.80 -2.18 -5.03
N LEU A 220 2.68 -3.25 -5.83
CA LEU A 220 3.06 -3.25 -7.26
C LEU A 220 2.33 -2.16 -8.04
N ARG A 221 0.99 -2.07 -7.89
CA ARG A 221 0.19 -1.05 -8.58
C ARG A 221 0.60 0.37 -8.25
N THR A 222 1.22 0.60 -7.09
CA THR A 222 1.66 1.96 -6.75
C THR A 222 3.07 2.26 -7.21
N LEU A 223 3.94 1.24 -7.34
CA LEU A 223 5.20 1.36 -8.05
C LEU A 223 4.96 1.69 -9.53
N ASP A 224 4.20 0.84 -10.22
CA ASP A 224 3.81 1.02 -11.61
C ASP A 224 2.35 0.59 -11.83
N PRO A 225 1.42 1.53 -12.11
CA PRO A 225 0.04 1.19 -12.42
C PRO A 225 -0.15 0.33 -13.68
N HIS A 226 0.84 0.28 -14.57
CA HIS A 226 0.80 -0.49 -15.82
C HIS A 226 1.68 -1.73 -15.76
N ASP A 227 2.07 -2.15 -14.55
CA ASP A 227 2.88 -3.34 -14.35
C ASP A 227 2.20 -4.57 -14.99
N PRO A 228 2.91 -5.33 -15.85
CA PRO A 228 2.34 -6.48 -16.54
C PRO A 228 1.76 -7.55 -15.61
N PHE A 229 2.29 -7.69 -14.38
CA PHE A 229 1.84 -8.68 -13.41
C PHE A 229 0.52 -8.29 -12.72
N LEU A 230 0.03 -7.07 -12.92
CA LEU A 230 -1.30 -6.68 -12.40
C LEU A 230 -2.43 -7.25 -13.24
N GLY A 231 -2.16 -7.62 -14.51
CA GLY A 231 -3.18 -8.18 -15.40
C GLY A 231 -4.36 -7.23 -15.61
N GLN A 232 -4.08 -5.93 -15.85
CA GLN A 232 -5.15 -4.95 -16.07
C GLN A 232 -5.95 -5.29 -17.33
N VAL A 233 -7.28 -5.35 -17.20
CA VAL A 233 -8.20 -5.65 -18.28
C VAL A 233 -9.07 -4.43 -18.57
N ARG A 234 -9.21 -4.08 -19.87
CA ARG A 234 -10.15 -3.04 -20.31
C ARG A 234 -11.57 -3.53 -20.12
N VAL A 235 -12.40 -2.71 -19.47
CA VAL A 235 -13.75 -3.10 -19.10
C VAL A 235 -14.73 -2.90 -20.25
N LEU A 236 -14.75 -1.68 -20.80
CA LEU A 236 -15.62 -1.36 -21.93
C LEU A 236 -14.94 -1.68 -23.25
N ASP A 237 -15.72 -2.24 -24.16
CA ASP A 237 -15.27 -2.48 -25.53
C ASP A 237 -15.14 -1.15 -26.28
N GLU A 238 -14.16 -1.09 -27.19
CA GLU A 238 -14.05 0.05 -28.09
C GLU A 238 -15.23 0.03 -29.07
N PRO A 239 -15.87 1.18 -29.36
CA PRO A 239 -16.91 1.22 -30.38
C PRO A 239 -16.32 0.75 -31.71
N ALA A 240 -17.04 -0.14 -32.40
CA ALA A 240 -16.65 -0.58 -33.73
C ALA A 240 -16.41 0.63 -34.63
N GLU A 241 -15.24 0.67 -35.30
CA GLU A 241 -14.96 1.71 -36.28
C GLU A 241 -16.00 1.59 -37.40
N PRO A 242 -16.68 2.67 -37.82
CA PRO A 242 -17.45 2.62 -39.05
C PRO A 242 -16.49 2.24 -40.18
N GLU A 243 -16.87 1.27 -41.01
CA GLU A 243 -16.11 0.90 -42.20
C GLU A 243 -16.01 2.14 -43.10
N GLU A 244 -14.88 2.85 -43.06
CA GLU A 244 -14.65 4.03 -43.89
C GLU A 244 -14.24 3.59 -45.29
N GLU A 245 -15.18 3.63 -46.24
CA GLU A 245 -14.87 3.54 -47.67
C GLU A 245 -14.12 4.82 -48.12
N GLY A 246 -12.80 4.70 -48.34
CA GLY A 246 -12.00 5.68 -49.08
C GLY A 246 -10.98 6.45 -48.24
N GLU A 247 -9.74 5.96 -48.17
CA GLU A 247 -8.66 6.60 -47.45
C GLU A 247 -8.03 7.78 -48.23
N SER A 248 -7.98 8.96 -47.60
CA SER A 248 -7.00 10.00 -47.94
C SER A 248 -6.04 10.19 -46.75
N LEU A 249 -4.77 10.45 -47.03
CA LEU A 249 -3.70 10.58 -46.02
C LEU A 249 -4.00 11.62 -44.92
N SER A 250 -4.81 12.63 -45.24
CA SER A 250 -5.31 13.65 -44.31
C SER A 250 -6.33 13.13 -43.29
N LEU A 251 -7.15 12.13 -43.65
CA LEU A 251 -8.11 11.50 -42.74
C LEU A 251 -7.40 10.58 -41.73
N ALA A 252 -6.32 9.90 -42.13
CA ALA A 252 -5.54 9.04 -41.21
C ALA A 252 -4.88 9.84 -40.06
N ILE A 253 -4.39 11.04 -40.34
CA ILE A 253 -3.79 11.93 -39.32
C ILE A 253 -4.89 12.55 -38.41
N ALA A 254 -6.07 12.86 -38.97
CA ALA A 254 -7.21 13.32 -38.17
C ALA A 254 -7.82 12.21 -37.31
N GLY A 255 -7.86 10.97 -37.80
CA GLY A 255 -8.34 9.78 -37.11
C GLY A 255 -7.48 9.43 -35.90
N THR A 256 -6.16 9.46 -36.02
CA THR A 256 -5.23 9.22 -34.89
C THR A 256 -5.34 10.28 -33.78
N ALA A 257 -5.56 11.55 -34.14
CA ALA A 257 -5.82 12.62 -33.17
C ALA A 257 -7.19 12.50 -32.47
N ARG A 258 -8.22 11.97 -33.17
CA ARG A 258 -9.54 11.62 -32.59
C ARG A 258 -9.47 10.40 -31.67
N LYS A 259 -8.69 9.36 -32.04
CA LYS A 259 -8.51 8.11 -31.29
C LYS A 259 -8.02 8.36 -29.85
N ARG A 260 -7.18 9.39 -29.66
CA ARG A 260 -6.69 9.82 -28.35
C ARG A 260 -7.73 10.55 -27.48
N ARG A 261 -8.88 10.94 -28.04
CA ARG A 261 -9.88 11.82 -27.40
C ARG A 261 -11.21 11.15 -27.02
N SER A 262 -11.52 9.95 -27.51
CA SER A 262 -12.87 9.37 -27.37
C SER A 262 -12.96 7.97 -26.77
N THR A 263 -11.89 7.42 -26.18
CA THR A 263 -12.01 6.15 -25.45
C THR A 263 -12.90 6.38 -24.22
N ARG A 264 -14.03 5.67 -24.13
CA ARG A 264 -14.91 5.73 -22.96
C ARG A 264 -14.10 5.36 -21.71
N GLU A 265 -14.25 6.14 -20.63
CA GLU A 265 -13.62 5.82 -19.35
C GLU A 265 -14.32 4.61 -18.74
N ASP A 266 -13.54 3.60 -18.35
CA ASP A 266 -14.08 2.39 -17.74
C ASP A 266 -14.81 2.73 -16.42
N PRO A 267 -15.98 2.10 -16.15
CA PRO A 267 -16.77 2.39 -14.96
C PRO A 267 -16.06 1.98 -13.66
N PHE A 268 -15.10 1.06 -13.75
CA PHE A 268 -14.21 0.59 -12.69
C PHE A 268 -12.94 -0.02 -13.31
N ALA A 269 -11.88 -0.15 -12.52
CA ALA A 269 -10.69 -0.89 -12.94
C ALA A 269 -10.89 -2.39 -12.66
N LEU A 270 -10.59 -3.22 -13.65
CA LEU A 270 -10.61 -4.68 -13.54
C LEU A 270 -9.18 -5.22 -13.70
N TYR A 271 -8.78 -6.08 -12.78
CA TYR A 271 -7.50 -6.76 -12.81
C TYR A 271 -7.74 -8.27 -12.72
N VAL A 272 -7.15 -9.03 -13.64
CA VAL A 272 -7.14 -10.49 -13.63
C VAL A 272 -5.69 -10.92 -13.48
N VAL A 273 -5.28 -11.13 -12.23
CA VAL A 273 -3.90 -11.43 -11.85
C VAL A 273 -3.63 -12.90 -12.11
N ASP A 274 -2.61 -13.18 -12.93
CA ASP A 274 -2.11 -14.54 -13.14
C ASP A 274 -1.20 -14.91 -11.95
N CYS A 275 -1.72 -15.77 -11.07
CA CYS A 275 -1.03 -16.20 -9.86
C CYS A 275 -1.40 -17.66 -9.54
N ASP A 276 -0.45 -18.39 -8.95
CA ASP A 276 -0.61 -19.82 -8.60
C ASP A 276 -1.30 -20.04 -7.25
N GLY A 277 -1.57 -18.94 -6.52
CA GLY A 277 -2.25 -18.98 -5.23
C GLY A 277 -3.74 -19.37 -5.32
N PRO A 278 -4.39 -19.67 -4.17
CA PRO A 278 -5.82 -20.02 -4.14
C PRO A 278 -6.69 -18.96 -4.83
N PRO A 279 -7.82 -19.31 -5.47
CA PRO A 279 -8.73 -18.31 -6.04
C PRO A 279 -9.16 -17.27 -4.98
N LEU A 280 -9.15 -15.98 -5.33
CA LEU A 280 -9.62 -14.88 -4.48
C LEU A 280 -10.20 -13.78 -5.37
N VAL A 281 -11.30 -13.18 -4.93
CA VAL A 281 -11.84 -11.96 -5.55
C VAL A 281 -11.78 -10.85 -4.51
N HIS A 282 -11.17 -9.73 -4.86
CA HIS A 282 -11.13 -8.54 -4.01
C HIS A 282 -11.91 -7.40 -4.66
N VAL A 283 -12.64 -6.65 -3.84
CA VAL A 283 -13.26 -5.38 -4.24
C VAL A 283 -12.88 -4.24 -3.28
N ALA A 284 -12.60 -3.07 -3.84
CA ALA A 284 -12.29 -1.87 -3.05
C ALA A 284 -13.54 -1.01 -2.84
N ARG A 285 -13.96 -0.75 -1.60
CA ARG A 285 -15.04 0.25 -1.34
C ARG A 285 -14.49 1.63 -1.04
N THR A 286 -13.19 1.71 -0.75
CA THR A 286 -12.54 2.97 -0.39
C THR A 286 -11.48 3.34 -1.43
N ARG A 287 -11.31 4.64 -1.64
CA ARG A 287 -10.28 5.27 -2.51
C ARG A 287 -10.38 4.97 -4.01
N ARG A 288 -10.86 3.82 -4.45
CA ARG A 288 -10.86 3.37 -5.86
C ARG A 288 -12.10 2.53 -6.20
N ARG A 289 -12.44 2.46 -7.49
CA ARG A 289 -13.42 1.51 -8.06
C ARG A 289 -12.60 0.41 -8.69
N GLU A 290 -12.37 -0.68 -7.96
CA GLU A 290 -11.36 -1.68 -8.33
C GLU A 290 -11.87 -3.07 -7.98
N VAL A 291 -11.82 -3.98 -8.95
CA VAL A 291 -12.05 -5.41 -8.79
C VAL A 291 -10.76 -6.13 -9.17
N VAL A 292 -10.28 -7.00 -8.29
CA VAL A 292 -9.09 -7.82 -8.52
C VAL A 292 -9.47 -9.28 -8.42
N VAL A 293 -9.28 -10.03 -9.50
CA VAL A 293 -9.50 -11.47 -9.58
C VAL A 293 -8.13 -12.14 -9.55
N PHE A 294 -7.80 -12.85 -8.48
CA PHE A 294 -6.52 -13.55 -8.32
C PHE A 294 -6.62 -15.00 -8.76
N GLY A 295 -5.89 -15.37 -9.80
CA GLY A 295 -5.93 -16.70 -10.40
C GLY A 295 -6.63 -16.63 -11.75
N ARG A 296 -5.95 -17.13 -12.78
CA ARG A 296 -6.44 -17.09 -14.16
C ARG A 296 -7.63 -18.04 -14.34
N ASN A 297 -8.57 -17.65 -15.21
CA ASN A 297 -9.75 -18.44 -15.58
C ASN A 297 -10.67 -18.82 -14.42
N GLN A 298 -10.78 -17.99 -13.37
CA GLN A 298 -11.84 -18.18 -12.38
C GLN A 298 -13.20 -18.11 -13.07
N LYS A 299 -14.01 -19.16 -12.92
CA LYS A 299 -15.35 -19.24 -13.49
C LYS A 299 -16.42 -19.07 -12.41
N LEU A 300 -17.56 -18.52 -12.80
CA LEU A 300 -18.78 -18.69 -12.03
C LEU A 300 -19.21 -20.15 -12.09
N LEU A 301 -19.63 -20.69 -10.95
CA LEU A 301 -20.12 -22.06 -10.80
C LEU A 301 -21.65 -22.05 -10.92
N PRO A 302 -22.24 -22.65 -11.97
CA PRO A 302 -23.69 -22.82 -12.05
C PRO A 302 -24.23 -23.74 -10.95
N PRO A 303 -25.54 -23.66 -10.62
CA PRO A 303 -26.52 -22.73 -11.18
C PRO A 303 -26.33 -21.29 -10.66
N VAL A 304 -26.44 -20.31 -11.56
CA VAL A 304 -26.32 -18.88 -11.27
C VAL A 304 -27.65 -18.20 -11.55
N VAL A 305 -28.25 -17.58 -10.53
CA VAL A 305 -29.39 -16.66 -10.70
C VAL A 305 -29.13 -15.42 -9.86
N LEU A 306 -28.56 -14.40 -10.51
CA LEU A 306 -28.15 -13.15 -9.87
C LEU A 306 -28.83 -11.97 -10.56
N GLY A 307 -29.04 -10.88 -9.82
CA GLY A 307 -29.65 -9.69 -10.37
C GLY A 307 -29.32 -8.44 -9.57
N THR A 308 -29.18 -7.32 -10.27
CA THR A 308 -29.02 -5.99 -9.67
C THR A 308 -29.71 -4.94 -10.54
N GLY A 309 -30.73 -4.28 -9.99
CA GLY A 309 -31.59 -3.37 -10.74
C GLY A 309 -32.14 -4.04 -11.99
N ASP A 310 -31.78 -3.51 -13.15
CA ASP A 310 -32.26 -3.94 -14.46
C ASP A 310 -31.42 -5.06 -15.09
N ILE A 311 -30.31 -5.48 -14.46
CA ILE A 311 -29.39 -6.47 -15.02
C ILE A 311 -29.56 -7.81 -14.31
N LEU A 312 -29.78 -8.87 -15.09
CA LEU A 312 -29.93 -10.25 -14.63
C LEU A 312 -28.86 -11.16 -15.26
N LEU A 313 -28.38 -12.11 -14.48
CA LEU A 313 -27.41 -13.14 -14.86
C LEU A 313 -28.03 -14.50 -14.60
N ASN A 314 -28.09 -15.37 -15.62
CA ASN A 314 -28.67 -16.70 -15.52
C ASN A 314 -27.80 -17.77 -16.20
N ALA A 315 -27.50 -18.84 -15.47
CA ALA A 315 -26.91 -20.08 -15.99
C ALA A 315 -27.50 -21.27 -15.22
N ALA A 316 -28.01 -22.27 -15.93
CA ALA A 316 -28.52 -23.50 -15.35
C ALA A 316 -27.39 -24.47 -14.97
N ASP A 317 -27.71 -25.49 -14.19
CA ASP A 317 -26.74 -26.54 -13.88
C ASP A 317 -26.28 -27.25 -15.15
N GLY A 318 -24.96 -27.40 -15.31
CA GLY A 318 -24.33 -27.95 -16.51
C GLY A 318 -24.15 -26.99 -17.70
N ASP A 319 -24.63 -25.74 -17.62
CA ASP A 319 -24.39 -24.75 -18.67
C ASP A 319 -22.88 -24.38 -18.75
N GLU A 320 -22.36 -24.22 -19.96
CA GLU A 320 -20.97 -23.78 -20.19
C GLU A 320 -20.86 -22.25 -20.43
N ALA A 321 -22.00 -21.58 -20.54
CA ALA A 321 -22.14 -20.16 -20.81
C ALA A 321 -23.19 -19.53 -19.89
N ILE A 322 -23.11 -18.21 -19.71
CA ILE A 322 -24.06 -17.45 -18.88
C ILE A 322 -24.78 -16.42 -19.74
N GLN A 323 -26.09 -16.31 -19.54
CA GLN A 323 -26.91 -15.30 -20.18
C GLN A 323 -26.99 -14.07 -19.28
N LEU A 324 -26.59 -12.91 -19.83
CA LEU A 324 -26.81 -11.61 -19.22
C LEU A 324 -27.95 -10.91 -19.94
N SER A 325 -28.90 -10.34 -19.20
CA SER A 325 -29.98 -9.56 -19.77
C SER A 325 -30.15 -8.23 -19.05
N LYS A 326 -30.34 -7.15 -19.81
CA LYS A 326 -30.79 -5.86 -19.30
C LYS A 326 -32.26 -5.66 -19.64
N ILE A 327 -33.10 -5.61 -18.62
CA ILE A 327 -34.51 -5.29 -18.73
C ILE A 327 -34.64 -3.79 -18.94
N VAL A 328 -35.26 -3.37 -20.04
CA VAL A 328 -35.50 -1.95 -20.31
C VAL A 328 -36.99 -1.67 -20.05
N PRO A 329 -37.36 -0.97 -18.96
CA PRO A 329 -38.75 -0.62 -18.72
C PRO A 329 -39.17 0.44 -19.75
N SER A 330 -39.78 0.02 -20.86
CA SER A 330 -40.23 0.92 -21.92
C SER A 330 -41.75 0.85 -22.07
N PRO A 331 -42.47 1.98 -21.94
CA PRO A 331 -43.88 2.06 -22.32
C PRO A 331 -44.10 1.88 -23.84
N TYR A 332 -43.03 1.88 -24.64
CA TYR A 332 -43.04 1.74 -26.11
C TYR A 332 -42.52 0.40 -26.62
N GLY A 333 -42.18 -0.54 -25.73
CA GLY A 333 -41.80 -1.92 -26.10
C GLY A 333 -40.35 -2.09 -26.57
N ASP A 334 -39.41 -1.26 -26.10
CA ASP A 334 -37.98 -1.52 -26.33
C ASP A 334 -37.62 -2.95 -25.88
N ALA A 335 -36.89 -3.68 -26.73
CA ALA A 335 -36.54 -5.07 -26.46
C ALA A 335 -35.44 -5.17 -25.39
N ASP A 336 -35.59 -6.13 -24.47
CA ASP A 336 -34.53 -6.51 -23.54
C ASP A 336 -33.23 -6.81 -24.29
N GLN A 337 -32.12 -6.24 -23.82
CA GLN A 337 -30.81 -6.57 -24.37
C GLN A 337 -30.34 -7.88 -23.73
N LYS A 338 -30.04 -8.88 -24.54
CA LYS A 338 -29.56 -10.20 -24.09
C LYS A 338 -28.21 -10.49 -24.72
N VAL A 339 -27.25 -10.89 -23.90
CA VAL A 339 -25.88 -11.23 -24.30
C VAL A 339 -25.53 -12.57 -23.70
N LEU A 340 -24.96 -13.47 -24.50
CA LEU A 340 -24.36 -14.72 -24.02
C LEU A 340 -22.87 -14.49 -23.80
N ALA A 341 -22.36 -14.88 -22.64
CA ALA A 341 -20.95 -14.72 -22.25
C ALA A 341 -20.36 -16.04 -21.76
N SER A 342 -19.04 -16.11 -21.68
CA SER A 342 -18.38 -17.23 -20.99
C SER A 342 -18.64 -17.17 -19.48
N LEU A 343 -18.45 -18.29 -18.79
CA LEU A 343 -18.49 -18.33 -17.32
C LEU A 343 -17.28 -17.66 -16.66
N GLU A 344 -16.25 -17.23 -17.41
CA GLU A 344 -15.06 -16.60 -16.83
C GLU A 344 -15.42 -15.26 -16.19
N LEU A 345 -15.08 -15.10 -14.91
CA LEU A 345 -15.50 -13.97 -14.11
C LEU A 345 -15.08 -12.63 -14.74
N GLY A 346 -13.89 -12.56 -15.34
CA GLY A 346 -13.43 -11.38 -16.06
C GLY A 346 -14.34 -11.00 -17.24
N ASP A 347 -14.81 -11.97 -18.01
CA ASP A 347 -15.72 -11.75 -19.14
C ASP A 347 -17.13 -11.38 -18.66
N VAL A 348 -17.66 -12.09 -17.66
CA VAL A 348 -18.97 -11.77 -17.06
C VAL A 348 -19.04 -10.33 -16.56
N LEU A 349 -17.99 -9.85 -15.89
CA LEU A 349 -17.94 -8.48 -15.38
C LEU A 349 -17.83 -7.44 -16.50
N ARG A 350 -17.12 -7.75 -17.59
CA ARG A 350 -17.05 -6.90 -18.78
C ARG A 350 -18.40 -6.82 -19.49
N GLN A 351 -19.06 -7.96 -19.73
CA GLN A 351 -20.37 -7.97 -20.38
C GLN A 351 -21.44 -7.27 -19.54
N ALA A 352 -21.42 -7.44 -18.22
CA ALA A 352 -22.31 -6.69 -17.33
C ALA A 352 -22.06 -5.18 -17.45
N ALA A 353 -20.81 -4.73 -17.50
CA ALA A 353 -20.46 -3.32 -17.68
C ALA A 353 -20.85 -2.77 -19.05
N ASN A 354 -20.70 -3.54 -20.13
CA ASN A 354 -21.16 -3.19 -21.47
C ASN A 354 -22.69 -3.05 -21.56
N LEU A 355 -23.44 -3.83 -20.76
CA LEU A 355 -24.90 -3.65 -20.56
C LEU A 355 -25.24 -2.43 -19.69
N GLY A 356 -24.22 -1.75 -19.13
CA GLY A 356 -24.36 -0.53 -18.36
C GLY A 356 -24.29 -0.71 -16.84
N ALA A 357 -23.87 -1.89 -16.34
CA ALA A 357 -23.59 -2.08 -14.92
C ALA A 357 -22.50 -1.09 -14.47
N LYS A 358 -22.77 -0.38 -13.37
CA LYS A 358 -21.79 0.47 -12.71
C LYS A 358 -21.07 -0.33 -11.62
N TYR A 359 -20.05 0.30 -11.03
CA TYR A 359 -19.30 -0.34 -9.96
C TYR A 359 -20.16 -0.87 -8.78
N PRO A 360 -21.20 -0.14 -8.28
CA PRO A 360 -22.07 -0.67 -7.24
C PRO A 360 -22.82 -1.94 -7.67
N ASP A 361 -23.28 -1.99 -8.92
CA ASP A 361 -23.99 -3.15 -9.49
C ASP A 361 -23.07 -4.37 -9.51
N VAL A 362 -21.83 -4.19 -9.95
CA VAL A 362 -20.80 -5.25 -9.95
C VAL A 362 -20.50 -5.75 -8.53
N VAL A 363 -20.37 -4.85 -7.55
CA VAL A 363 -20.17 -5.26 -6.15
C VAL A 363 -21.36 -6.08 -5.64
N THR A 364 -22.60 -5.68 -5.96
CA THR A 364 -23.82 -6.42 -5.59
C THR A 364 -23.86 -7.80 -6.24
N ILE A 365 -23.54 -7.91 -7.54
CA ILE A 365 -23.46 -9.19 -8.26
C ILE A 365 -22.45 -10.12 -7.59
N LEU A 366 -21.25 -9.62 -7.31
CA LEU A 366 -20.18 -10.41 -6.67
C LEU A 366 -20.57 -10.86 -5.25
N GLN A 367 -21.20 -9.98 -4.46
CA GLN A 367 -21.69 -10.33 -3.13
C GLN A 367 -22.76 -11.41 -3.17
N ALA A 368 -23.73 -11.29 -4.08
CA ALA A 368 -24.75 -12.30 -4.28
C ALA A 368 -24.15 -13.64 -4.76
N ALA A 369 -23.20 -13.61 -5.70
CA ALA A 369 -22.46 -14.79 -6.15
C ALA A 369 -21.69 -15.45 -5.00
N SER A 370 -21.08 -14.67 -4.12
CA SER A 370 -20.38 -15.19 -2.94
C SER A 370 -21.34 -15.85 -1.95
N ILE A 371 -22.53 -15.26 -1.71
CA ILE A 371 -23.56 -15.81 -0.81
C ILE A 371 -24.11 -17.13 -1.37
N GLN A 372 -24.35 -17.18 -2.68
CA GLN A 372 -24.83 -18.37 -3.39
C GLN A 372 -23.72 -19.40 -3.66
N LYS A 373 -22.46 -19.13 -3.26
CA LYS A 373 -21.28 -19.98 -3.48
C LYS A 373 -20.97 -20.26 -4.96
N ASN A 374 -21.29 -19.31 -5.84
CA ASN A 374 -20.96 -19.39 -7.26
C ASN A 374 -19.51 -18.96 -7.57
N LEU A 375 -18.75 -18.43 -6.61
CA LEU A 375 -17.35 -18.05 -6.82
C LEU A 375 -16.40 -19.23 -6.51
N CYS A 376 -15.33 -19.37 -7.29
CA CYS A 376 -14.28 -20.37 -7.04
C CYS A 376 -13.51 -20.15 -5.72
N GLY A 377 -13.56 -18.94 -5.17
CA GLY A 377 -12.88 -18.56 -3.93
C GLY A 377 -13.65 -17.47 -3.17
N PRO A 378 -13.15 -17.03 -2.01
CA PRO A 378 -13.82 -16.01 -1.21
C PRO A 378 -13.85 -14.66 -1.94
N LEU A 379 -14.95 -13.92 -1.75
CA LEU A 379 -15.00 -12.49 -2.01
C LEU A 379 -14.56 -11.74 -0.75
N VAL A 380 -13.59 -10.86 -0.90
CA VAL A 380 -13.08 -10.04 0.21
C VAL A 380 -13.11 -8.57 -0.14
N VAL A 381 -13.39 -7.75 0.87
CA VAL A 381 -13.58 -6.32 0.69
C VAL A 381 -12.55 -5.55 1.50
N ASP A 382 -11.84 -4.62 0.85
CA ASP A 382 -10.86 -3.74 1.51
C ASP A 382 -9.82 -4.47 2.39
N ALA A 383 -9.37 -5.69 2.03
CA ALA A 383 -8.34 -6.45 2.75
C ALA A 383 -6.91 -5.86 2.61
N VAL A 384 -6.77 -4.60 2.99
CA VAL A 384 -5.49 -3.90 3.06
C VAL A 384 -4.84 -4.20 4.41
N PRO A 385 -3.57 -4.60 4.45
CA PRO A 385 -2.83 -4.74 5.70
C PRO A 385 -2.92 -3.46 6.55
N GLY A 386 -3.37 -3.61 7.79
CA GLY A 386 -3.50 -2.51 8.74
C GLY A 386 -2.17 -2.15 9.42
N ALA A 387 -2.01 -0.88 9.79
CA ALA A 387 -0.94 -0.47 10.70
C ALA A 387 -1.19 -1.07 12.10
N SER A 388 -0.18 -1.72 12.67
CA SER A 388 -0.27 -2.29 14.01
C SER A 388 0.34 -1.37 15.08
N PRO A 389 -0.32 -1.14 16.23
CA PRO A 389 0.30 -0.48 17.38
C PRO A 389 1.58 -1.21 17.85
N THR A 390 1.64 -2.53 17.74
CA THR A 390 2.81 -3.32 18.16
C THR A 390 4.05 -3.02 17.32
N TYR A 391 3.89 -2.65 16.05
CA TYR A 391 5.01 -2.14 15.26
C TYR A 391 5.57 -0.86 15.86
N ILE A 392 4.70 0.06 16.29
CA ILE A 392 5.11 1.33 16.90
C ILE A 392 5.82 1.06 18.23
N ASP A 393 5.29 0.15 19.05
CA ASP A 393 5.93 -0.26 20.30
C ASP A 393 7.34 -0.82 20.05
N ALA A 394 7.50 -1.63 19.01
CA ALA A 394 8.79 -2.21 18.65
C ALA A 394 9.77 -1.17 18.08
N ALA A 395 9.31 -0.37 17.13
CA ALA A 395 10.14 0.57 16.39
C ALA A 395 10.55 1.80 17.23
N ILE A 396 9.65 2.25 18.11
CA ILE A 396 9.79 3.54 18.81
C ILE A 396 9.95 3.36 20.32
N LEU A 397 9.14 2.50 20.94
CA LEU A 397 9.18 2.32 22.41
C LEU A 397 10.21 1.27 22.85
N GLY A 398 10.87 0.60 21.89
CA GLY A 398 11.91 -0.38 22.18
C GLY A 398 11.40 -1.68 22.78
N LYS A 399 10.14 -2.04 22.53
CA LYS A 399 9.59 -3.33 22.96
C LYS A 399 10.14 -4.43 22.06
N ASP A 400 10.75 -5.45 22.66
CA ASP A 400 11.11 -6.67 21.93
C ASP A 400 9.86 -7.55 21.80
N THR A 401 9.25 -7.57 20.61
CA THR A 401 8.02 -8.34 20.34
C THR A 401 8.30 -9.82 20.13
N THR A 402 9.56 -10.22 19.98
CA THR A 402 9.94 -11.63 19.82
C THR A 402 9.93 -12.41 21.14
N LYS A 403 9.91 -11.71 22.28
CA LYS A 403 9.80 -12.33 23.61
C LYS A 403 8.33 -12.54 23.99
N LYS A 404 7.98 -13.74 24.43
CA LYS A 404 6.65 -14.02 25.02
C LYS A 404 6.45 -13.15 26.26
N ASP A 405 5.22 -12.69 26.51
CA ASP A 405 4.88 -11.77 27.61
C ASP A 405 5.38 -12.26 28.99
N SER A 406 5.47 -13.57 29.21
CA SER A 406 6.05 -14.17 30.43
C SER A 406 7.51 -13.77 30.68
N ASP A 407 8.31 -13.66 29.62
CA ASP A 407 9.73 -13.32 29.70
C ASP A 407 9.93 -11.80 29.83
N VAL A 408 9.04 -11.01 29.23
CA VAL A 408 9.01 -9.55 29.41
C VAL A 408 8.62 -9.18 30.85
N ILE A 409 7.65 -9.90 31.45
CA ILE A 409 7.27 -9.73 32.86
C ILE A 409 8.42 -10.13 33.79
N ARG A 410 9.09 -11.27 33.54
CA ARG A 410 10.27 -11.70 34.30
C ARG A 410 11.42 -10.70 34.19
N THR A 411 11.70 -10.20 32.99
CA THR A 411 12.76 -9.20 32.74
C THR A 411 12.42 -7.87 33.44
N LYS A 412 11.16 -7.42 33.40
CA LYS A 412 10.70 -6.26 34.17
C LYS A 412 10.92 -6.49 35.67
N MET A 413 10.51 -7.64 36.22
CA MET A 413 10.71 -8.00 37.63
C MET A 413 12.20 -8.08 38.02
N GLU A 414 13.07 -8.60 37.17
CA GLU A 414 14.52 -8.67 37.41
C GLU A 414 15.19 -7.29 37.36
N VAL A 415 14.79 -6.42 36.43
CA VAL A 415 15.27 -5.03 36.37
C VAL A 415 14.78 -4.24 37.59
N THR A 416 13.54 -4.47 38.06
CA THR A 416 13.05 -3.87 39.31
C THR A 416 13.79 -4.42 40.53
N LYS A 417 14.10 -5.73 40.58
CA LYS A 417 14.92 -6.33 41.64
C LYS A 417 16.36 -5.80 41.64
N LYS A 418 17.01 -5.63 40.48
CA LYS A 418 18.35 -5.03 40.37
C LYS A 418 18.37 -3.57 40.79
N LYS A 419 17.36 -2.77 40.41
CA LYS A 419 17.20 -1.39 40.90
C LYS A 419 17.00 -1.32 42.41
N ASN A 420 16.20 -2.21 42.99
CA ASN A 420 15.99 -2.28 44.44
C ASN A 420 17.22 -2.80 45.20
N PHE A 421 18.03 -3.67 44.58
CA PHE A 421 19.29 -4.16 45.15
C PHE A 421 20.37 -3.07 45.19
N PHE A 422 20.54 -2.31 44.10
CA PHE A 422 21.45 -1.15 44.09
C PHE A 422 20.95 0.00 44.97
N GLY A 423 19.64 0.23 45.06
CA GLY A 423 19.05 1.23 45.96
C GLY A 423 19.21 0.90 47.46
N ARG A 424 19.38 -0.38 47.81
CA ARG A 424 19.68 -0.81 49.19
C ARG A 424 21.17 -0.73 49.55
N LEU A 425 22.06 -0.89 48.57
CA LEU A 425 23.51 -0.83 48.81
C LEU A 425 24.03 0.60 49.09
N PHE A 426 23.30 1.63 48.64
CA PHE A 426 23.69 3.05 48.79
C PHE A 426 23.06 3.74 50.01
N ARG A 427 22.45 3.00 50.95
CA ARG A 427 21.68 3.59 52.06
C ARG A 427 22.25 3.30 53.47
N TRP A 428 23.48 2.82 53.58
CA TRP A 428 24.19 2.70 54.86
C TRP A 428 25.54 3.43 54.76
N GLY A 429 25.63 4.58 55.44
CA GLY A 429 26.85 5.39 55.47
C GLY A 429 26.58 6.87 55.75
N SER A 430 25.84 7.19 56.81
CA SER A 430 25.81 8.50 57.48
C SER A 430 24.96 8.37 58.74
N GLY A 431 25.59 7.90 59.81
CA GLY A 431 25.13 8.02 61.19
C GLY A 431 26.26 8.63 61.99
#